data_AF-A0A2R5FDK6-F1
#
_entry.id   AF-A0A2R5FDK6-F1
#
_cell.length_a   1.000
_cell.length_b   1.000
_cell.length_c   1.000
_cell.angle_alpha   90.00
_cell.angle_beta   90.00
_cell.angle_gamma   90.00
#
_symmetry.space_group_name_H-M   'P 1'
#
loop_
_entity.id
_entity.type
_entity.pdbx_description
1 polymer ?
#
loop_
_entity_poly.entity_id
_entity_poly.type
_entity_poly.pdbx_seq_one_letter_code
_entity_poly.pdbx_strand_id
1 'polypeptide(L)'
;MSIIIQSFPFYNRYVGVKHDVRIYSDEKGGNSKIVLEDVVLILLAQPRKPADTNEVIAITKEKIELASVTPTDFDGLHLATVDQMEEFYICCDELGDYGKPTVYERFGKWWVDILRELMEKRLAHIGRLVSRVPVWEKDLDKTRRIFGKEANKEIALRTWLEMYYKLSVDWMVTIIIYKTRNKISHLYRGTTGEVPNNINSSNENDRRGNNVYTPETLVLIAPEVENLLDNPKRLLEDAAENIKKSDKLEKERNQVKILRLEGKSDDEIIEQIWKVTPQSNLAEAEEEGEYKNYQYELLKVFVQFIKK
;
A
#
# COMPACT_ATOMS: atom_id res chain seq x y z
N MET A 1 -33.66 14.03 8.57
CA MET A 1 -32.19 14.17 8.40
C MET A 1 -31.79 13.15 7.36
N SER A 2 -31.14 13.55 6.27
CA SER A 2 -30.73 12.60 5.22
C SER A 2 -29.56 11.77 5.74
N ILE A 3 -29.64 10.45 5.55
CA ILE A 3 -28.59 9.51 5.91
C ILE A 3 -27.77 9.24 4.65
N ILE A 4 -26.47 9.48 4.72
CA ILE A 4 -25.51 9.14 3.67
C ILE A 4 -24.85 7.81 4.05
N ILE A 5 -24.82 6.89 3.09
CA ILE A 5 -24.17 5.58 3.21
C ILE A 5 -22.97 5.57 2.27
N GLN A 6 -21.78 5.32 2.80
CA GLN A 6 -20.55 5.21 2.03
C GLN A 6 -19.88 3.86 2.26
N SER A 7 -19.38 3.27 1.17
CA SER A 7 -18.71 1.96 1.19
C SER A 7 -17.21 2.12 1.03
N PHE A 8 -16.45 1.64 2.02
CA PHE A 8 -15.00 1.74 2.10
C PHE A 8 -14.33 0.41 1.84
N PRO A 9 -13.41 0.34 0.87
CA PRO A 9 -12.86 -0.92 0.46
C PRO A 9 -11.71 -1.42 1.33
N PHE A 10 -11.80 -2.66 1.78
CA PHE A 10 -10.71 -3.43 2.36
C PHE A 10 -10.31 -4.57 1.42
N TYR A 11 -9.02 -4.68 1.08
CA TYR A 11 -8.52 -5.78 0.26
C TYR A 11 -7.92 -6.88 1.14
N ASN A 12 -8.65 -7.99 1.28
CA ASN A 12 -8.14 -9.18 1.94
C ASN A 12 -7.24 -9.95 0.96
N ARG A 13 -5.93 -9.71 1.04
CA ARG A 13 -4.92 -10.31 0.15
C ARG A 13 -4.84 -11.83 0.26
N TYR A 14 -5.26 -12.42 1.37
CA TYR A 14 -5.15 -13.87 1.60
C TYR A 14 -6.23 -14.65 0.84
N VAL A 15 -7.40 -14.06 0.68
CA VAL A 15 -8.50 -14.63 -0.11
C VAL A 15 -8.56 -14.04 -1.52
N GLY A 16 -7.86 -12.93 -1.77
CA GLY A 16 -7.84 -12.23 -3.05
C GLY A 16 -9.13 -11.49 -3.37
N VAL A 17 -9.94 -11.17 -2.34
CA VAL A 17 -11.26 -10.54 -2.48
C VAL A 17 -11.25 -9.17 -1.82
N LYS A 18 -11.98 -8.26 -2.46
CA LYS A 18 -12.26 -6.92 -1.95
C LYS A 18 -13.59 -6.94 -1.22
N HIS A 19 -13.58 -6.52 0.03
CA HIS A 19 -14.76 -6.34 0.86
C HIS A 19 -15.03 -4.85 1.02
N ASP A 20 -16.28 -4.48 1.17
CA ASP A 20 -16.69 -3.10 1.43
C ASP A 20 -17.23 -3.02 2.87
N VAL A 21 -16.72 -2.07 3.65
CA VAL A 21 -17.25 -1.71 4.96
C VAL A 21 -18.12 -0.48 4.81
N ARG A 22 -19.38 -0.57 5.19
CA ARG A 22 -20.34 0.52 5.09
C ARG A 22 -20.31 1.40 6.35
N ILE A 23 -20.34 2.70 6.13
CA ILE A 23 -20.49 3.72 7.17
C ILE A 23 -21.71 4.58 6.85
N TYR A 24 -22.55 4.74 7.86
CA TYR A 24 -23.74 5.59 7.87
C TYR A 24 -23.38 6.91 8.55
N SER A 25 -23.72 8.04 7.96
CA SER A 25 -23.46 9.36 8.55
C SER A 25 -24.52 10.37 8.12
N ASP A 26 -24.62 11.50 8.81
CA ASP A 26 -25.40 12.64 8.33
C ASP A 26 -24.68 13.38 7.18
N GLU A 27 -25.36 14.34 6.55
CA GLU A 27 -24.82 15.12 5.43
C GLU A 27 -23.54 15.91 5.75
N LYS A 28 -23.23 16.11 7.04
CA LYS A 28 -22.02 16.80 7.51
C LYS A 28 -20.97 15.82 8.05
N GLY A 29 -21.18 14.51 7.88
CA GLY A 29 -20.33 13.45 8.42
C GLY A 29 -20.43 13.26 9.93
N GLY A 30 -21.37 13.92 10.59
CA GLY A 30 -21.70 13.70 11.98
C GLY A 30 -22.41 12.37 12.19
N ASN A 31 -22.44 11.92 13.45
CA ASN A 31 -23.11 10.69 13.86
C ASN A 31 -22.70 9.46 13.04
N SER A 32 -21.43 9.40 12.62
CA SER A 32 -20.90 8.30 11.82
C SER A 32 -21.01 6.97 12.57
N LYS A 33 -21.59 5.94 11.94
CA LYS A 33 -21.70 4.59 12.47
C LYS A 33 -21.28 3.54 11.44
N ILE A 34 -20.52 2.55 11.87
CA ILE A 34 -20.02 1.44 11.05
C ILE A 34 -20.94 0.22 11.16
N VAL A 35 -21.10 -0.53 10.07
CA VAL A 35 -21.85 -1.79 10.04
C VAL A 35 -20.98 -2.93 10.59
N LEU A 36 -21.43 -3.57 11.68
CA LEU A 36 -20.67 -4.65 12.34
C LEU A 36 -20.66 -5.96 11.54
N GLU A 37 -21.69 -6.24 10.76
CA GLU A 37 -21.75 -7.42 9.89
C GLU A 37 -20.66 -7.39 8.80
N ASP A 38 -20.34 -6.21 8.28
CA ASP A 38 -19.29 -6.07 7.25
C ASP A 38 -17.91 -6.44 7.84
N VAL A 39 -17.68 -6.13 9.13
CA VAL A 39 -16.48 -6.51 9.87
C VAL A 39 -16.39 -8.02 10.02
N VAL A 40 -17.44 -8.65 10.55
CA VAL A 40 -17.48 -10.11 10.77
C VAL A 40 -17.33 -10.85 9.45
N LEU A 41 -17.98 -10.37 8.38
CA LEU A 41 -17.83 -10.92 7.03
C LEU A 41 -16.38 -10.91 6.55
N ILE A 42 -15.63 -9.83 6.83
CA ILE A 42 -14.22 -9.72 6.44
C ILE A 42 -13.35 -10.70 7.22
N LEU A 43 -13.57 -10.81 8.53
CA LEU A 43 -12.77 -11.69 9.39
C LEU A 43 -12.99 -13.16 9.03
N LEU A 44 -14.24 -13.55 8.82
CA LEU A 44 -14.63 -14.92 8.44
C LEU A 44 -14.30 -15.31 7.01
N ALA A 45 -14.00 -14.35 6.12
CA ALA A 45 -13.72 -14.64 4.73
C ALA A 45 -12.57 -15.64 4.65
N GLN A 46 -12.70 -16.73 3.90
CA GLN A 46 -11.62 -17.71 3.69
C GLN A 46 -11.43 -18.02 2.21
N PRO A 47 -10.23 -18.49 1.79
CA PRO A 47 -10.00 -18.86 0.40
C PRO A 47 -10.97 -19.97 -0.01
N ARG A 48 -11.74 -19.76 -1.08
CA ARG A 48 -12.68 -20.75 -1.67
C ARG A 48 -13.89 -21.12 -0.80
N LYS A 49 -14.10 -20.44 0.33
CA LYS A 49 -15.30 -20.62 1.17
C LYS A 49 -15.90 -19.25 1.48
N PRO A 50 -16.97 -18.84 0.76
CA PRO A 50 -17.69 -17.63 1.13
C PRO A 50 -18.33 -17.83 2.51
N ALA A 51 -18.31 -16.79 3.34
CA ALA A 51 -19.01 -16.81 4.62
C ALA A 51 -20.53 -16.80 4.37
N ASP A 52 -21.26 -17.60 5.16
CA ASP A 52 -22.72 -17.63 5.10
C ASP A 52 -23.28 -16.36 5.78
N THR A 53 -24.22 -15.67 5.12
CA THR A 53 -24.84 -14.46 5.65
C THR A 53 -25.56 -14.69 6.98
N ASN A 54 -26.17 -15.86 7.18
CA ASN A 54 -26.82 -16.21 8.44
C ASN A 54 -25.80 -16.44 9.56
N GLU A 55 -24.66 -17.06 9.22
CA GLU A 55 -23.53 -17.26 10.14
C GLU A 55 -22.93 -15.91 10.57
N VAL A 56 -22.74 -14.99 9.63
CA VAL A 56 -22.27 -13.61 9.91
C VAL A 56 -23.19 -12.92 10.91
N ILE A 57 -24.51 -12.91 10.66
CA ILE A 57 -25.47 -12.24 11.55
C ILE A 57 -25.48 -12.88 12.95
N ALA A 58 -25.43 -14.21 13.04
CA ALA A 58 -25.42 -14.93 14.30
C ALA A 58 -24.17 -14.58 15.12
N ILE A 59 -23.00 -14.62 14.49
CA ILE A 59 -21.72 -14.28 15.12
C ILE A 59 -21.68 -12.81 15.50
N THR A 60 -22.17 -11.89 14.65
CA THR A 60 -22.26 -10.47 15.01
C THR A 60 -23.06 -10.26 16.29
N LYS A 61 -24.21 -10.93 16.46
CA LYS A 61 -25.02 -10.83 17.69
C LYS A 61 -24.29 -11.40 18.91
N GLU A 62 -23.68 -12.57 18.77
CA GLU A 62 -22.87 -13.17 19.83
C GLU A 62 -21.76 -12.21 20.29
N LYS A 63 -21.07 -11.59 19.34
CA LYS A 63 -19.96 -10.65 19.62
C LYS A 63 -20.44 -9.34 20.22
N ILE A 64 -21.61 -8.84 19.84
CA ILE A 64 -22.26 -7.68 20.48
C ILE A 64 -22.54 -7.96 21.95
N GLU A 65 -23.10 -9.14 22.26
CA GLU A 65 -23.40 -9.55 23.64
C GLU A 65 -22.11 -9.67 24.48
N LEU A 66 -21.08 -10.30 23.94
CA LEU A 66 -19.77 -10.44 24.59
C LEU A 66 -19.11 -9.07 24.86
N ALA A 67 -19.14 -8.18 23.88
CA ALA A 67 -18.58 -6.83 24.00
C ALA A 67 -19.43 -5.91 24.89
N SER A 68 -20.66 -6.31 25.26
CA SER A 68 -21.61 -5.48 26.00
C SER A 68 -21.92 -4.13 25.33
N VAL A 69 -21.85 -4.09 24.00
CA VAL A 69 -22.16 -2.87 23.23
C VAL A 69 -23.64 -2.80 22.89
N THR A 70 -24.18 -1.58 22.77
CA THR A 70 -25.58 -1.36 22.36
C THR A 70 -25.60 -0.63 21.01
N PRO A 71 -25.48 -1.37 19.88
CA PRO A 71 -25.50 -0.77 18.55
C PRO A 71 -26.90 -0.23 18.22
N THR A 72 -26.97 0.60 17.18
CA THR A 72 -28.24 1.05 16.61
C THR A 72 -28.69 0.07 15.52
N ASP A 73 -29.86 -0.51 15.67
CA ASP A 73 -30.44 -1.37 14.64
C ASP A 73 -30.99 -0.54 13.47
N PHE A 74 -30.63 -0.91 12.24
CA PHE A 74 -31.14 -0.28 11.01
C PHE A 74 -31.22 -1.31 9.88
N ASP A 75 -32.41 -1.53 9.33
CA ASP A 75 -32.68 -2.49 8.24
C ASP A 75 -32.07 -3.89 8.48
N GLY A 76 -32.10 -4.35 9.73
CA GLY A 76 -31.56 -5.65 10.13
C GLY A 76 -30.03 -5.71 10.27
N LEU A 77 -29.35 -4.57 10.25
CA LEU A 77 -27.91 -4.41 10.50
C LEU A 77 -27.66 -3.72 11.83
N HIS A 78 -26.51 -4.03 12.45
CA HIS A 78 -26.09 -3.39 13.70
C HIS A 78 -25.06 -2.29 13.41
N LEU A 79 -25.42 -1.05 13.72
CA LEU A 79 -24.59 0.13 13.49
C LEU A 79 -23.91 0.60 14.78
N ALA A 80 -22.59 0.63 14.81
CA ALA A 80 -21.79 0.99 15.98
C ALA A 80 -21.07 2.35 15.82
N THR A 81 -20.89 3.08 16.91
CA THR A 81 -19.95 4.22 16.95
C THR A 81 -18.49 3.73 16.93
N VAL A 82 -17.52 4.64 16.86
CA VAL A 82 -16.09 4.30 16.93
C VAL A 82 -15.77 3.53 18.22
N ASP A 83 -16.20 4.04 19.38
CA ASP A 83 -15.92 3.41 20.68
C ASP A 83 -16.54 2.00 20.78
N GLN A 84 -17.80 1.86 20.33
CA GLN A 84 -18.50 0.58 20.31
C GLN A 84 -17.83 -0.42 19.36
N MET A 85 -17.34 0.06 18.21
CA MET A 85 -16.59 -0.78 17.27
C MET A 85 -15.27 -1.26 17.87
N GLU A 86 -14.57 -0.41 18.63
CA GLU A 86 -13.33 -0.80 19.32
C GLU A 86 -13.58 -1.91 20.34
N GLU A 87 -14.61 -1.77 21.19
CA GLU A 87 -15.02 -2.79 22.16
C GLU A 87 -15.47 -4.10 21.48
N PHE A 88 -16.27 -3.99 20.41
CA PHE A 88 -16.71 -5.12 19.61
C PHE A 88 -15.54 -5.87 18.96
N TYR A 89 -14.60 -5.12 18.38
CA TYR A 89 -13.51 -5.68 17.60
C TYR A 89 -12.54 -6.52 18.44
N ILE A 90 -12.27 -6.10 19.68
CA ILE A 90 -11.45 -6.86 20.64
C ILE A 90 -12.01 -8.27 20.87
N CYS A 91 -13.34 -8.42 20.83
CA CYS A 91 -13.99 -9.72 21.03
C CYS A 91 -13.94 -10.63 19.81
N CYS A 92 -13.37 -10.19 18.67
CA CYS A 92 -13.37 -10.90 17.39
C CYS A 92 -11.99 -11.49 17.01
N ASP A 93 -11.05 -11.57 17.95
CA ASP A 93 -9.66 -11.99 17.70
C ASP A 93 -9.56 -13.37 17.05
N GLU A 94 -10.49 -14.26 17.38
CA GLU A 94 -10.50 -15.64 16.88
C GLU A 94 -11.08 -15.78 15.45
N LEU A 95 -11.84 -14.80 14.96
CA LEU A 95 -12.58 -14.90 13.69
C LEU A 95 -11.67 -14.76 12.45
N GLY A 96 -10.46 -14.23 12.61
CA GLY A 96 -9.54 -13.90 11.52
C GLY A 96 -8.11 -14.41 11.71
N ASP A 97 -7.91 -15.45 12.53
CA ASP A 97 -6.60 -16.02 12.91
C ASP A 97 -5.97 -16.90 11.82
N TYR A 98 -5.81 -16.36 10.62
CA TYR A 98 -5.07 -17.02 9.54
C TYR A 98 -4.31 -16.02 8.67
N GLY A 99 -3.23 -16.50 8.04
CA GLY A 99 -2.24 -15.66 7.39
C GLY A 99 -1.19 -15.12 8.37
N LYS A 100 -0.12 -14.50 7.86
CA LYS A 100 0.88 -13.78 8.68
C LYS A 100 1.28 -12.46 7.99
N PRO A 101 1.06 -11.29 8.62
CA PRO A 101 0.16 -11.06 9.78
C PRO A 101 -1.27 -11.57 9.52
N THR A 102 -2.05 -11.86 10.56
CA THR A 102 -3.40 -12.45 10.40
C THR A 102 -4.37 -11.49 9.70
N VAL A 103 -5.53 -11.97 9.23
CA VAL A 103 -6.58 -11.08 8.70
C VAL A 103 -7.04 -10.12 9.78
N TYR A 104 -7.16 -10.60 11.02
CA TYR A 104 -7.47 -9.77 12.18
C TYR A 104 -6.46 -8.62 12.29
N GLU A 105 -5.17 -8.91 12.44
CA GLU A 105 -4.14 -7.86 12.57
C GLU A 105 -4.17 -6.84 11.42
N ARG A 106 -4.30 -7.30 10.17
CA ARG A 106 -4.34 -6.40 9.00
C ARG A 106 -5.61 -5.57 8.94
N PHE A 107 -6.77 -6.15 9.26
CA PHE A 107 -8.03 -5.41 9.27
C PHE A 107 -8.05 -4.40 10.41
N GLY A 108 -7.61 -4.78 11.60
CA GLY A 108 -7.55 -3.91 12.77
C GLY A 108 -6.71 -2.68 12.50
N LYS A 109 -5.55 -2.88 11.89
CA LYS A 109 -4.70 -1.77 11.44
C LYS A 109 -5.41 -0.89 10.40
N TRP A 110 -6.02 -1.48 9.37
CA TRP A 110 -6.75 -0.72 8.35
C TRP A 110 -7.93 0.07 8.93
N TRP A 111 -8.68 -0.51 9.87
CA TRP A 111 -9.77 0.14 10.58
C TRP A 111 -9.26 1.34 11.38
N VAL A 112 -8.21 1.16 12.20
CA VAL A 112 -7.62 2.23 13.01
C VAL A 112 -7.04 3.33 12.14
N ASP A 113 -6.27 2.96 11.12
CA ASP A 113 -5.53 3.92 10.30
C ASP A 113 -6.40 4.70 9.32
N ILE A 114 -7.52 4.12 8.87
CA ILE A 114 -8.35 4.74 7.83
C ILE A 114 -9.73 5.07 8.37
N LEU A 115 -10.50 4.07 8.80
CA LEU A 115 -11.92 4.27 9.08
C LEU A 115 -12.17 5.06 10.37
N ARG A 116 -11.45 4.75 11.44
CA ARG A 116 -11.52 5.49 12.71
C ARG A 116 -11.22 6.96 12.48
N GLU A 117 -10.10 7.27 11.84
CA GLU A 117 -9.71 8.65 11.52
C GLU A 117 -10.79 9.38 10.70
N LEU A 118 -11.36 8.72 9.68
CA LEU A 118 -12.42 9.32 8.87
C LEU A 118 -13.69 9.62 9.67
N MET A 119 -14.08 8.73 10.57
CA MET A 119 -15.27 8.90 11.41
C MET A 119 -15.05 10.01 12.44
N GLU A 120 -13.89 10.03 13.10
CA GLU A 120 -13.52 11.05 14.10
C GLU A 120 -13.38 12.44 13.47
N LYS A 121 -12.76 12.54 12.28
CA LYS A 121 -12.62 13.80 11.52
C LYS A 121 -13.91 14.21 10.79
N ARG A 122 -15.01 13.44 10.89
CA ARG A 122 -16.31 13.67 10.21
C ARG A 122 -16.21 13.71 8.69
N LEU A 123 -15.30 12.93 8.12
CA LEU A 123 -15.03 12.90 6.69
C LEU A 123 -15.69 11.71 5.97
N ALA A 124 -16.23 10.73 6.70
CA ALA A 124 -16.79 9.50 6.12
C ALA A 124 -17.84 9.77 5.02
N HIS A 125 -18.65 10.83 5.14
CA HIS A 125 -19.67 11.20 4.15
C HIS A 125 -19.11 11.51 2.74
N ILE A 126 -17.83 11.90 2.63
CA ILE A 126 -17.15 12.28 1.37
C ILE A 126 -16.82 11.04 0.53
N GLY A 127 -16.84 9.84 1.13
CA GLY A 127 -16.72 8.56 0.42
C GLY A 127 -15.29 8.16 0.07
N ARG A 128 -15.14 7.36 -0.99
CA ARG A 128 -13.93 6.56 -1.23
C ARG A 128 -12.64 7.37 -1.41
N LEU A 129 -12.69 8.58 -1.98
CA LEU A 129 -11.50 9.39 -2.18
C LEU A 129 -10.85 9.82 -0.86
N VAL A 130 -11.66 10.07 0.18
CA VAL A 130 -11.14 10.56 1.46
C VAL A 130 -10.45 9.47 2.28
N SER A 131 -10.73 8.19 2.01
CA SER A 131 -10.06 7.05 2.67
C SER A 131 -8.55 7.01 2.51
N ARG A 132 -8.01 7.77 1.55
CA ARG A 132 -6.57 7.89 1.36
C ARG A 132 -5.94 9.02 2.18
N VAL A 133 -6.73 9.96 2.72
CA VAL A 133 -6.22 11.13 3.44
C VAL A 133 -5.36 10.74 4.65
N PRO A 134 -5.80 9.84 5.55
CA PRO A 134 -4.97 9.41 6.68
C PRO A 134 -3.62 8.83 6.23
N VAL A 135 -3.64 7.99 5.20
CA VAL A 135 -2.43 7.38 4.64
C VAL A 135 -1.50 8.44 4.04
N TRP A 136 -2.06 9.42 3.31
CA TRP A 136 -1.28 10.52 2.75
C TRP A 136 -0.64 11.42 3.81
N GLU A 137 -1.33 11.67 4.93
CA GLU A 137 -0.78 12.42 6.06
C GLU A 137 0.43 11.68 6.65
N LYS A 138 0.30 10.37 6.88
CA LYS A 138 1.40 9.52 7.34
C LYS A 138 2.57 9.48 6.36
N ASP A 139 2.31 9.31 5.07
CA ASP A 139 3.35 9.32 4.02
C ASP A 139 4.06 10.66 3.92
N LEU A 140 3.33 11.77 4.12
CA LEU A 140 3.89 13.11 4.11
C LEU A 140 4.79 13.33 5.33
N ASP A 141 4.34 12.90 6.51
CA ASP A 141 5.14 12.99 7.73
C ASP A 141 6.38 12.09 7.66
N LYS A 142 6.27 10.88 7.12
CA LYS A 142 7.41 10.02 6.82
C LYS A 142 8.38 10.69 5.85
N THR A 143 7.87 11.29 4.78
CA THR A 143 8.71 12.06 3.83
C THR A 143 9.40 13.22 4.53
N ARG A 144 8.72 13.95 5.41
CA ARG A 144 9.31 15.02 6.23
C ARG A 144 10.39 14.51 7.17
N ARG A 145 10.21 13.35 7.80
CA ARG A 145 11.25 12.72 8.64
C ARG A 145 12.51 12.37 7.83
N ILE A 146 12.32 11.82 6.62
CA ILE A 146 13.42 11.37 5.75
C ILE A 146 14.22 12.55 5.16
N PHE A 147 13.54 13.60 4.72
CA PHE A 147 14.15 14.72 4.00
C PHE A 147 14.39 15.96 4.88
N GLY A 148 13.85 15.99 6.11
CA GLY A 148 14.03 17.08 7.06
C GLY A 148 13.69 18.45 6.45
N LYS A 149 14.65 19.37 6.45
CA LYS A 149 14.48 20.73 5.89
C LYS A 149 14.25 20.75 4.38
N GLU A 150 14.56 19.67 3.66
CA GLU A 150 14.35 19.56 2.22
C GLU A 150 12.94 19.08 1.86
N ALA A 151 12.14 18.65 2.83
CA ALA A 151 10.77 18.16 2.61
C ALA A 151 9.77 19.25 2.17
N ASN A 152 10.18 20.51 2.13
CA ASN A 152 9.36 21.60 1.57
C ASN A 152 9.85 22.04 0.19
N LYS A 153 10.82 21.33 -0.40
CA LYS A 153 11.37 21.63 -1.72
C LYS A 153 10.96 20.55 -2.70
N GLU A 154 11.05 20.86 -3.99
CA GLU A 154 10.88 19.85 -5.02
C GLU A 154 12.00 18.79 -4.93
N ILE A 155 11.62 17.52 -4.96
CA ILE A 155 12.52 16.37 -4.89
C ILE A 155 12.47 15.61 -6.21
N ALA A 156 13.62 15.20 -6.73
CA ALA A 156 13.67 14.35 -7.92
C ALA A 156 13.06 12.98 -7.60
N LEU A 157 12.19 12.46 -8.48
CA LEU A 157 11.53 11.16 -8.28
C LEU A 157 12.53 10.02 -7.96
N ARG A 158 13.70 10.03 -8.62
CA ARG A 158 14.80 9.08 -8.35
C ARG A 158 15.28 9.17 -6.91
N THR A 159 15.64 10.36 -6.45
CA THR A 159 16.12 10.61 -5.08
C THR A 159 15.06 10.22 -4.06
N TRP A 160 13.79 10.49 -4.36
CA TRP A 160 12.69 10.04 -3.52
C TRP A 160 12.63 8.50 -3.40
N LEU A 161 12.69 7.77 -4.51
CA LEU A 161 12.73 6.29 -4.49
C LEU A 161 13.96 5.73 -3.74
N GLU A 162 15.12 6.35 -3.95
CA GLU A 162 16.39 5.96 -3.30
C GLU A 162 16.34 6.17 -1.77
N MET A 163 15.71 7.24 -1.30
CA MET A 163 15.69 7.55 0.13
C MET A 163 14.47 6.96 0.87
N TYR A 164 13.29 6.98 0.24
CA TYR A 164 12.01 6.52 0.82
C TYR A 164 11.92 4.98 0.83
N TYR A 165 12.25 4.34 -0.30
CA TYR A 165 12.18 2.88 -0.45
C TYR A 165 13.56 2.19 -0.40
N LYS A 166 14.63 2.94 -0.14
CA LYS A 166 16.01 2.42 -0.04
C LYS A 166 16.48 1.65 -1.27
N LEU A 167 16.00 2.03 -2.46
CA LEU A 167 16.35 1.39 -3.72
C LEU A 167 17.66 1.96 -4.26
N SER A 168 18.69 1.13 -4.42
CA SER A 168 20.00 1.53 -4.96
C SER A 168 20.33 0.88 -6.31
N VAL A 169 19.62 -0.18 -6.70
CA VAL A 169 19.86 -0.88 -7.97
C VAL A 169 19.23 -0.11 -9.12
N ASP A 170 20.10 0.47 -9.96
CA ASP A 170 19.78 1.42 -11.01
C ASP A 170 18.68 0.97 -11.99
N TRP A 171 18.69 -0.29 -12.43
CA TRP A 171 17.68 -0.78 -13.36
C TRP A 171 16.30 -0.87 -12.72
N MET A 172 16.21 -1.17 -11.42
CA MET A 172 14.93 -1.21 -10.69
C MET A 172 14.33 0.17 -10.56
N VAL A 173 15.16 1.12 -10.10
CA VAL A 173 14.77 2.53 -9.98
C VAL A 173 14.29 3.06 -11.33
N THR A 174 15.00 2.72 -12.41
CA THR A 174 14.63 3.11 -13.77
C THR A 174 13.27 2.56 -14.21
N ILE A 175 12.97 1.28 -13.92
CA ILE A 175 11.68 0.68 -14.26
C ILE A 175 10.54 1.35 -13.49
N ILE A 176 10.71 1.56 -12.19
CA ILE A 176 9.70 2.18 -11.34
C ILE A 176 9.43 3.61 -11.82
N ILE A 177 10.48 4.39 -12.10
CA ILE A 177 10.35 5.73 -12.70
C ILE A 177 9.58 5.65 -14.01
N TYR A 178 9.94 4.75 -14.91
CA TYR A 178 9.27 4.63 -16.20
C TYR A 178 7.77 4.33 -16.06
N LYS A 179 7.41 3.42 -15.15
CA LYS A 179 6.01 3.02 -14.89
C LYS A 179 5.19 4.13 -14.25
N THR A 180 5.81 4.95 -13.40
CA THR A 180 5.10 5.95 -12.59
C THR A 180 5.12 7.35 -13.21
N ARG A 181 6.15 7.69 -14.01
CA ARG A 181 6.43 9.04 -14.55
C ARG A 181 5.23 9.70 -15.21
N ASN A 182 4.51 8.99 -16.08
CA ASN A 182 3.38 9.58 -16.79
C ASN A 182 2.27 9.94 -15.80
N LYS A 183 1.95 9.04 -14.88
CA LYS A 183 0.89 9.23 -13.88
C LYS A 183 1.19 10.39 -12.95
N ILE A 184 2.40 10.45 -12.38
CA ILE A 184 2.80 11.57 -11.52
C ILE A 184 2.91 12.89 -12.29
N SER A 185 3.32 12.88 -13.57
CA SER A 185 3.32 14.10 -14.40
C SER A 185 1.91 14.62 -14.68
N HIS A 186 0.96 13.72 -14.95
CA HIS A 186 -0.44 14.10 -15.14
C HIS A 186 -1.05 14.62 -13.84
N LEU A 187 -0.74 13.98 -12.72
CA LEU A 187 -1.19 14.40 -11.40
C LEU A 187 -0.67 15.81 -11.08
N TYR A 188 0.64 16.04 -11.20
CA TYR A 188 1.25 17.35 -10.96
C TYR A 188 0.59 18.44 -11.81
N ARG A 189 0.46 18.22 -13.12
CA ARG A 189 -0.23 19.16 -14.02
C ARG A 189 -1.68 19.42 -13.62
N GLY A 190 -2.37 18.37 -13.18
CA GLY A 190 -3.76 18.46 -12.72
C GLY A 190 -3.91 19.26 -11.43
N THR A 191 -2.92 19.22 -10.54
CA THR A 191 -2.95 19.92 -9.24
C THR A 191 -2.38 21.33 -9.29
N THR A 192 -1.32 21.56 -10.06
CA THR A 192 -0.61 22.85 -10.09
C THR A 192 -0.94 23.70 -11.32
N GLY A 193 -1.44 23.08 -12.41
CA GLY A 193 -1.55 23.72 -13.71
C GLY A 193 -0.23 23.86 -14.46
N GLU A 194 0.88 23.36 -13.88
CA GLU A 194 2.24 23.53 -14.42
C GLU A 194 2.82 22.22 -14.93
N VAL A 195 3.81 22.33 -15.83
CA VAL A 195 4.63 21.18 -16.24
C VAL A 195 5.70 20.95 -15.18
N PRO A 196 5.93 19.71 -14.71
CA PRO A 196 6.97 19.44 -13.71
C PRO A 196 8.35 19.88 -14.22
N ASN A 197 9.13 20.46 -13.32
CA ASN A 197 10.48 20.93 -13.60
C ASN A 197 11.41 19.77 -13.96
N ASN A 198 12.44 20.06 -14.76
CA ASN A 198 13.56 19.16 -15.01
C ASN A 198 14.84 19.76 -14.41
N ILE A 199 15.56 19.01 -13.55
CA ILE A 199 16.90 19.44 -13.08
C ILE A 199 17.86 19.29 -14.26
N ASN A 200 18.34 20.44 -14.76
CA ASN A 200 19.26 20.67 -15.88
C ASN A 200 18.66 20.49 -17.29
N SER A 201 18.05 21.54 -17.85
CA SER A 201 17.68 21.57 -19.27
C SER A 201 18.14 22.86 -19.96
N SER A 202 19.45 22.95 -20.25
CA SER A 202 19.97 23.83 -21.31
C SER A 202 19.91 23.20 -22.71
N ASN A 203 19.45 21.94 -22.83
CA ASN A 203 19.30 21.22 -24.10
C ASN A 203 17.89 20.62 -24.24
N GLU A 204 17.18 20.96 -25.32
CA GLU A 204 15.80 20.49 -25.58
C GLU A 204 15.65 18.97 -25.72
N ASN A 205 16.75 18.24 -25.95
CA ASN A 205 16.77 16.77 -26.02
C ASN A 205 16.85 16.08 -24.65
N ASP A 206 17.12 16.81 -23.56
CA ASP A 206 17.26 16.28 -22.20
C ASP A 206 15.96 16.28 -21.38
N ARG A 207 14.81 16.54 -22.01
CA ARG A 207 13.47 16.38 -21.41
C ARG A 207 13.20 14.98 -20.83
N ARG A 208 14.12 14.03 -20.99
CA ARG A 208 14.03 12.66 -20.48
C ARG A 208 14.58 12.49 -19.06
N GLY A 209 15.36 13.43 -18.53
CA GLY A 209 15.98 13.34 -17.21
C GLY A 209 15.33 14.24 -16.16
N ASN A 210 14.92 13.64 -15.05
CA ASN A 210 14.63 14.29 -13.76
C ASN A 210 13.33 15.09 -13.64
N ASN A 211 12.17 14.42 -13.63
CA ASN A 211 10.96 15.09 -13.17
C ASN A 211 11.05 15.32 -11.64
N VAL A 212 11.03 16.58 -11.25
CA VAL A 212 11.04 17.02 -9.86
C VAL A 212 9.60 17.30 -9.43
N TYR A 213 9.27 16.94 -8.20
CA TYR A 213 7.91 17.08 -7.68
C TYR A 213 7.97 17.50 -6.21
N THR A 214 6.93 18.18 -5.74
CA THR A 214 6.76 18.40 -4.31
C THR A 214 6.48 17.07 -3.60
N PRO A 215 6.87 16.92 -2.33
CA PRO A 215 6.53 15.76 -1.50
C PRO A 215 5.04 15.43 -1.50
N GLU A 216 4.15 16.41 -1.47
CA GLU A 216 2.71 16.21 -1.55
C GLU A 216 2.31 15.50 -2.85
N THR A 217 2.98 15.79 -3.97
CA THR A 217 2.72 15.09 -5.23
C THR A 217 3.30 13.67 -5.22
N LEU A 218 4.46 13.47 -4.59
CA LEU A 218 5.14 12.18 -4.50
C LEU A 218 4.37 11.19 -3.62
N VAL A 219 3.84 11.62 -2.48
CA VAL A 219 3.07 10.74 -1.60
C VAL A 219 1.78 10.24 -2.26
N LEU A 220 1.20 11.02 -3.18
CA LEU A 220 0.03 10.58 -3.95
C LEU A 220 0.34 9.43 -4.93
N ILE A 221 1.61 9.25 -5.32
CA ILE A 221 2.04 8.11 -6.17
C ILE A 221 2.59 6.93 -5.37
N ALA A 222 2.85 7.10 -4.06
CA ALA A 222 3.36 6.03 -3.19
C ALA A 222 2.59 4.70 -3.31
N PRO A 223 1.24 4.67 -3.36
CA PRO A 223 0.50 3.41 -3.40
C PRO A 223 0.71 2.63 -4.70
N GLU A 224 0.94 3.36 -5.79
CA GLU A 224 1.28 2.74 -7.07
C GLU A 224 2.69 2.13 -7.00
N VAL A 225 3.65 2.84 -6.39
CA VAL A 225 5.01 2.33 -6.21
C VAL A 225 5.02 1.10 -5.32
N GLU A 226 4.33 1.13 -4.19
CA GLU A 226 4.20 0.00 -3.27
C GLU A 226 3.56 -1.21 -3.95
N ASN A 227 2.47 -1.00 -4.71
CA ASN A 227 1.86 -2.07 -5.47
C ASN A 227 2.82 -2.69 -6.51
N LEU A 228 3.70 -1.90 -7.13
CA LEU A 228 4.73 -2.41 -8.04
C LEU A 228 5.80 -3.22 -7.28
N LEU A 229 6.23 -2.73 -6.11
CA LEU A 229 7.24 -3.37 -5.26
C LEU A 229 6.72 -4.66 -4.60
N ASP A 230 5.43 -4.72 -4.27
CA ASP A 230 4.76 -5.88 -3.69
C ASP A 230 4.40 -6.95 -4.73
N ASN A 231 4.51 -6.63 -6.02
CA ASN A 231 4.27 -7.56 -7.13
C ASN A 231 5.53 -7.70 -8.02
N PRO A 232 6.67 -8.17 -7.48
CA PRO A 232 7.95 -8.23 -8.19
C PRO A 232 7.89 -9.05 -9.48
N LYS A 233 7.08 -10.12 -9.48
CA LYS A 233 6.89 -10.97 -10.67
C LYS A 233 6.30 -10.19 -11.84
N ARG A 234 5.21 -9.46 -11.59
CA ARG A 234 4.53 -8.64 -12.58
C ARG A 234 5.42 -7.48 -13.04
N LEU A 235 6.15 -6.85 -12.12
CA LEU A 235 7.08 -5.78 -12.45
C LEU A 235 8.15 -6.27 -13.44
N LEU A 236 8.70 -7.46 -13.22
CA LEU A 236 9.74 -8.03 -14.08
C LEU A 236 9.20 -8.51 -15.43
N GLU A 237 8.01 -9.12 -15.48
CA GLU A 237 7.35 -9.52 -16.73
C GLU A 237 7.06 -8.30 -17.62
N ASP A 238 6.45 -7.27 -17.03
CA ASP A 238 6.16 -6.00 -17.69
C ASP A 238 7.43 -5.27 -18.16
N ALA A 239 8.51 -5.40 -17.40
CA ALA A 239 9.77 -4.77 -17.70
C ALA A 239 10.60 -5.59 -18.70
N ALA A 240 10.35 -6.90 -18.87
CA ALA A 240 11.16 -7.77 -19.72
C ALA A 240 11.25 -7.30 -21.17
N GLU A 241 10.23 -6.64 -21.71
CA GLU A 241 10.25 -6.09 -23.07
C GLU A 241 11.13 -4.84 -23.20
N ASN A 242 11.21 -4.02 -22.16
CA ASN A 242 12.02 -2.78 -22.13
C ASN A 242 13.45 -3.01 -21.60
N ILE A 243 13.61 -3.95 -20.66
CA ILE A 243 14.87 -4.41 -20.05
C ILE A 243 15.79 -5.05 -21.09
N LYS A 244 15.24 -5.80 -22.05
CA LYS A 244 16.00 -6.55 -23.09
C LYS A 244 16.95 -5.67 -23.92
N LYS A 245 16.85 -4.34 -23.85
CA LYS A 245 17.67 -3.38 -24.59
C LYS A 245 18.79 -2.73 -23.77
N SER A 246 19.01 -3.13 -22.51
CA SER A 246 20.07 -2.55 -21.66
C SER A 246 21.28 -3.48 -21.57
N ASP A 247 22.42 -3.02 -22.11
CA ASP A 247 23.70 -3.74 -22.06
C ASP A 247 24.14 -4.05 -20.61
N LYS A 248 23.82 -3.15 -19.67
CA LYS A 248 24.16 -3.33 -18.24
C LYS A 248 23.35 -4.48 -17.63
N LEU A 249 22.06 -4.54 -17.91
CA LEU A 249 21.19 -5.58 -17.37
C LEU A 249 21.47 -6.95 -18.01
N GLU A 250 21.88 -6.97 -19.27
CA GLU A 250 22.34 -8.21 -19.91
C GLU A 250 23.66 -8.71 -19.31
N LYS A 251 24.60 -7.81 -18.95
CA LYS A 251 25.80 -8.18 -18.19
C LYS A 251 25.45 -8.78 -16.82
N GLU A 252 24.55 -8.13 -16.08
CA GLU A 252 24.09 -8.64 -14.77
C GLU A 252 23.39 -10.01 -14.92
N ARG A 253 22.55 -10.21 -15.96
CA ARG A 253 21.95 -11.52 -16.28
C ARG A 253 22.99 -12.60 -16.54
N ASN A 254 24.02 -12.28 -17.32
CA ASN A 254 25.09 -13.23 -17.63
C ASN A 254 25.92 -13.57 -16.39
N GLN A 255 26.17 -12.60 -15.50
CA GLN A 255 26.79 -12.86 -14.19
C GLN A 255 25.94 -13.80 -13.34
N VAL A 256 24.61 -13.60 -13.27
CA VAL A 256 23.71 -14.53 -12.57
C VAL A 256 23.82 -15.94 -13.13
N LYS A 257 23.83 -16.11 -14.46
CA LYS A 257 23.99 -17.44 -15.09
C LYS A 257 25.32 -18.10 -14.72
N ILE A 258 26.42 -17.35 -14.78
CA ILE A 258 27.77 -17.84 -14.42
C ILE A 258 27.78 -18.32 -12.96
N LEU A 259 27.34 -17.48 -12.02
CA LEU A 259 27.32 -17.83 -10.59
C LEU A 259 26.37 -18.99 -10.28
N ARG A 260 25.23 -19.12 -11.00
CA ARG A 260 24.35 -20.30 -10.90
C ARG A 260 25.04 -21.58 -11.38
N LEU A 261 25.84 -21.52 -12.45
CA LEU A 261 26.62 -22.66 -12.94
C LEU A 261 27.73 -23.06 -11.96
N GLU A 262 28.29 -22.10 -11.22
CA GLU A 262 29.24 -22.31 -10.12
C GLU A 262 28.59 -22.88 -8.84
N GLY A 263 27.26 -23.06 -8.83
CA GLY A 263 26.52 -23.65 -7.71
C GLY A 263 26.21 -22.67 -6.57
N LYS A 264 26.33 -21.36 -6.81
CA LYS A 264 25.96 -20.33 -5.84
C LYS A 264 24.46 -20.29 -5.57
N SER A 265 24.10 -20.08 -4.31
CA SER A 265 22.73 -19.83 -3.87
C SER A 265 22.21 -18.48 -4.37
N ASP A 266 20.89 -18.31 -4.42
CA ASP A 266 20.27 -17.04 -4.83
C ASP A 266 20.77 -15.87 -3.97
N ASP A 267 20.89 -16.06 -2.65
CA ASP A 267 21.33 -15.03 -1.71
C ASP A 267 22.80 -14.61 -1.96
N GLU A 268 23.71 -15.57 -2.19
CA GLU A 268 25.11 -15.28 -2.53
C GLU A 268 25.23 -14.54 -3.87
N ILE A 269 24.42 -14.92 -4.86
CA ILE A 269 24.39 -14.23 -6.17
C ILE A 269 23.99 -12.77 -5.97
N ILE A 270 22.96 -12.54 -5.16
CA ILE A 270 22.43 -11.20 -4.91
C ILE A 270 23.47 -10.31 -4.22
N GLU A 271 24.14 -10.86 -3.20
CA GLU A 271 25.19 -10.15 -2.48
C GLU A 271 26.40 -9.83 -3.37
N GLN A 272 26.83 -10.76 -4.21
CA GLN A 272 28.01 -10.55 -5.07
C GLN A 272 27.78 -9.52 -6.17
N ILE A 273 26.62 -9.55 -6.83
CA ILE A 273 26.34 -8.65 -7.97
C ILE A 273 25.92 -7.27 -7.47
N TRP A 274 25.01 -7.20 -6.49
CA TRP A 274 24.38 -5.93 -6.09
C TRP A 274 24.74 -5.47 -4.67
N LYS A 275 25.50 -6.25 -3.89
CA LYS A 275 25.86 -5.94 -2.50
C LYS A 275 24.64 -5.77 -1.59
N VAL A 276 23.60 -6.57 -1.85
CA VAL A 276 22.35 -6.57 -1.09
C VAL A 276 22.26 -7.87 -0.30
N THR A 277 21.96 -7.76 0.99
CA THR A 277 21.60 -8.87 1.88
C THR A 277 20.15 -8.71 2.33
N PRO A 278 19.49 -9.75 2.90
CA PRO A 278 18.12 -9.65 3.41
C PRO A 278 17.91 -8.47 4.37
N GLN A 279 18.94 -8.12 5.14
CA GLN A 279 18.89 -7.07 6.17
C GLN A 279 19.54 -5.74 5.74
N SER A 280 20.06 -5.65 4.50
CA SER A 280 20.52 -4.38 3.93
C SER A 280 19.33 -3.55 3.45
N ASN A 281 19.48 -2.23 3.26
CA ASN A 281 18.49 -1.39 2.57
C ASN A 281 17.05 -1.53 3.07
N LEU A 282 16.89 -1.71 4.37
CA LEU A 282 15.59 -1.79 5.03
C LEU A 282 14.86 -0.44 4.92
N ALA A 283 13.73 -0.44 4.23
CA ALA A 283 12.81 0.67 4.19
C ALA A 283 11.71 0.43 5.24
N GLU A 284 11.32 1.50 5.93
CA GLU A 284 10.10 1.47 6.75
C GLU A 284 8.93 1.12 5.83
N ALA A 285 8.14 0.10 6.18
CA ALA A 285 6.96 -0.31 5.41
C ALA A 285 5.79 0.67 5.66
N GLU A 286 4.59 0.32 5.18
CA GLU A 286 3.34 1.01 5.56
C GLU A 286 3.04 0.86 7.06
N GLU A 287 3.70 -0.07 7.76
CA GLU A 287 3.52 -0.28 9.20
C GLU A 287 4.67 0.35 9.98
N GLU A 288 4.33 1.25 10.91
CA GLU A 288 5.33 1.93 11.74
C GLU A 288 6.08 0.88 12.58
N GLY A 289 7.40 0.84 12.40
CA GLY A 289 8.27 -0.16 13.03
C GLY A 289 8.45 -1.47 12.24
N GLU A 290 7.69 -1.71 11.17
CA GLU A 290 8.01 -2.79 10.23
C GLU A 290 9.01 -2.31 9.18
N TYR A 291 10.01 -3.14 8.91
CA TYR A 291 11.04 -2.88 7.94
C TYR A 291 11.03 -3.94 6.85
N LYS A 292 10.97 -3.50 5.60
CA LYS A 292 10.96 -4.38 4.43
C LYS A 292 12.12 -4.05 3.50
N ASN A 293 12.76 -5.09 3.00
CA ASN A 293 13.78 -4.97 1.97
C ASN A 293 13.17 -5.20 0.58
N TYR A 294 12.48 -4.19 0.05
CA TYR A 294 11.84 -4.27 -1.27
C TYR A 294 12.82 -4.64 -2.39
N GLN A 295 14.05 -4.12 -2.31
CA GLN A 295 15.09 -4.39 -3.29
C GLN A 295 15.50 -5.87 -3.29
N TYR A 296 15.71 -6.46 -2.12
CA TYR A 296 16.08 -7.86 -1.99
C TYR A 296 14.99 -8.80 -2.52
N GLU A 297 13.73 -8.57 -2.15
CA GLU A 297 12.62 -9.39 -2.63
C GLU A 297 12.50 -9.34 -4.16
N LEU A 298 12.72 -8.16 -4.76
CA LEU A 298 12.73 -8.02 -6.21
C LEU A 298 13.92 -8.77 -6.86
N LEU A 299 15.11 -8.67 -6.27
CA LEU A 299 16.32 -9.36 -6.74
C LEU A 299 16.16 -10.88 -6.67
N LYS A 300 15.57 -11.39 -5.60
CA LYS A 300 15.30 -12.81 -5.43
C LYS A 300 14.43 -13.35 -6.54
N VAL A 301 13.34 -12.67 -6.85
CA VAL A 301 12.47 -13.05 -7.98
C VAL A 301 13.20 -12.91 -9.32
N PHE A 302 14.00 -11.87 -9.51
CA PHE A 302 14.81 -11.70 -10.73
C PHE A 302 15.80 -12.86 -10.96
N VAL A 303 16.53 -13.25 -9.92
CA VAL A 303 17.49 -14.37 -9.98
C VAL A 303 16.78 -15.69 -10.26
N GLN A 304 15.56 -15.89 -9.73
CA GLN A 304 14.73 -17.08 -10.00
C GLN A 304 14.20 -17.13 -11.44
N PHE A 305 13.93 -15.99 -12.07
CA PHE A 305 13.50 -15.92 -13.47
C PHE A 305 14.59 -16.34 -14.47
N ILE A 306 15.86 -16.18 -14.09
CA ILE A 306 17.00 -16.54 -14.94
C ILE A 306 17.23 -18.05 -14.79
N LYS A 307 16.69 -18.81 -15.74
CA LYS A 307 16.87 -20.27 -15.82
C LYS A 307 18.35 -20.64 -16.03
N LYS A 308 18.73 -21.82 -15.53
CA LYS A 308 19.99 -22.50 -15.87
C LYS A 308 20.10 -22.70 -17.38
#